data_AF-R7JAT2-F1
#
_entry.id   AF-R7JAT2-F1
#
_cell.length_a   1.000
_cell.length_b   1.000
_cell.length_c   1.000
_cell.angle_alpha   90.00
_cell.angle_beta   90.00
_cell.angle_gamma   90.00
#
_symmetry.space_group_name_H-M   'P 1'
#
loop_
_entity.id
_entity.type
_entity.pdbx_description
1 polymer ?
#
loop_
_entity_poly.entity_id
_entity_poly.type
_entity_poly.pdbx_seq_one_letter_code
_entity_poly.pdbx_strand_id
1 'polypeptide(L)'
;MLGGYGVTSIDDRTGEQTYTPFRHSMTWLNVVHGQKWKQGLFVGYMKNLGTGEEIINQYGTGLEVGQLLTVDLQLSYNLPHWKFGLEYSPSTGWFGTADNRGCIHDTHTVTNHRILAAMIYMF
;
A
#
# COMPACT_ATOMS: atom_id res chain seq x y z
N MET A 1 0.19 2.01 6.09
CA MET A 1 -0.97 1.25 5.57
C MET A 1 -2.01 2.27 5.14
N LEU A 2 -2.60 2.08 3.96
CA LEU A 2 -3.75 2.88 3.52
C LEU A 2 -5.00 2.38 4.23
N GLY A 3 -5.88 3.30 4.61
CA GLY A 3 -7.06 2.96 5.39
C GLY A 3 -7.60 4.14 6.19
N GLY A 4 -8.84 3.98 6.64
CA GLY A 4 -9.55 4.98 7.40
C GLY A 4 -10.99 4.59 7.67
N TYR A 5 -11.75 5.56 8.15
CA TYR A 5 -13.20 5.47 8.33
C TYR A 5 -13.85 6.77 7.84
N GLY A 6 -15.11 6.69 7.45
CA GLY A 6 -15.94 7.84 7.13
C GLY A 6 -17.05 8.02 8.15
N VAL A 7 -17.46 9.27 8.36
CA VAL A 7 -18.63 9.65 9.16
C VAL A 7 -19.86 9.62 8.27
N THR A 8 -20.88 8.85 8.61
CA THR A 8 -22.10 8.70 7.81
C THR A 8 -23.20 9.66 8.26
N SER A 9 -23.27 9.96 9.56
CA SER A 9 -24.22 10.92 10.13
C SER A 9 -23.69 11.56 11.41
N ILE A 10 -24.25 12.72 11.76
CA ILE A 10 -23.99 13.44 13.00
C ILE A 10 -25.37 13.82 13.57
N ASP A 11 -25.65 13.47 14.83
CA ASP A 11 -26.85 13.91 15.56
C ASP A 11 -26.69 15.39 15.95
N ASP A 12 -27.55 16.26 15.43
CA ASP A 12 -27.47 17.71 15.66
C ASP A 12 -27.72 18.13 17.12
N ARG A 13 -28.37 17.27 17.92
CA ARG A 13 -28.71 17.56 19.33
C ARG A 13 -27.63 17.08 20.29
N THR A 14 -26.99 15.96 20.00
CA THR A 14 -25.99 15.33 20.91
C THR A 14 -24.56 15.42 20.40
N GLY A 15 -24.37 15.64 19.09
CA GLY A 15 -23.07 15.56 18.41
C GLY A 15 -22.59 14.13 18.17
N GLU A 16 -23.41 13.12 18.44
CA GLU A 16 -23.05 11.71 18.23
C GLU A 16 -22.85 11.42 16.75
N GLN A 17 -21.77 10.69 16.41
CA GLN A 17 -21.40 10.40 15.04
C GLN A 17 -21.49 8.91 14.74
N THR A 18 -22.05 8.57 13.59
CA THR A 18 -22.03 7.20 13.07
C THR A 18 -20.93 7.04 12.04
N TYR A 19 -20.31 5.87 11.98
CA TYR A 19 -19.11 5.64 11.18
C TYR A 19 -19.23 4.40 10.29
N THR A 20 -18.61 4.45 9.11
CA THR A 20 -18.40 3.30 8.23
C THR A 20 -16.91 3.10 7.96
N PRO A 21 -16.40 1.85 7.96
CA PRO A 21 -15.01 1.59 7.62
C PRO A 21 -14.76 1.68 6.12
N PHE A 22 -13.57 2.14 5.73
CA PHE A 22 -13.07 1.95 4.36
C PHE A 22 -12.72 0.49 4.10
N ARG A 23 -13.03 0.04 2.89
CA ARG A 23 -12.80 -1.32 2.43
C ARG A 23 -11.68 -1.30 1.40
N HIS A 24 -10.65 -2.11 1.64
CA HIS A 24 -9.53 -2.27 0.72
C HIS A 24 -9.38 -3.74 0.37
N SER A 25 -9.13 -4.01 -0.90
CA SER A 25 -8.67 -5.32 -1.36
C SER A 25 -7.16 -5.27 -1.53
N MET A 26 -6.44 -6.13 -0.81
CA MET A 26 -4.99 -6.23 -0.88
C MET A 26 -4.59 -7.65 -1.25
N THR A 27 -3.77 -7.79 -2.28
CA THR A 27 -3.21 -9.07 -2.71
C THR A 27 -1.70 -8.91 -2.84
N TRP A 28 -0.95 -9.84 -2.29
CA TRP A 28 0.49 -9.88 -2.44
C TRP A 28 0.96 -11.28 -2.81
N LEU A 29 2.04 -11.32 -3.57
CA LEU A 29 2.76 -12.52 -3.94
C LEU A 29 4.24 -12.29 -3.65
N ASN A 30 4.85 -13.24 -2.95
CA ASN A 30 6.29 -13.26 -2.71
C ASN A 30 6.86 -14.59 -3.18
N VAL A 31 7.75 -14.55 -4.16
CA VAL A 31 8.44 -15.71 -4.69
C VAL A 31 9.92 -15.52 -4.47
N VAL A 32 10.54 -16.48 -3.81
CA VAL A 32 11.98 -16.43 -3.49
C VAL A 32 12.61 -17.76 -3.84
N HIS A 33 13.74 -17.72 -4.53
CA HIS A 33 14.43 -18.92 -4.99
C HIS A 33 15.95 -18.81 -4.83
N GLY A 34 16.58 -19.94 -4.48
CA GLY A 34 18.04 -20.07 -4.35
C GLY A 34 18.56 -19.91 -2.91
N GLN A 35 19.84 -20.24 -2.73
CA GLN A 35 20.55 -20.19 -1.44
C GLN A 35 21.73 -19.20 -1.46
N LYS A 36 22.79 -19.52 -2.22
CA LYS A 36 23.97 -18.66 -2.36
C LYS A 36 23.67 -17.42 -3.20
N TRP A 37 23.08 -17.61 -4.36
CA TRP A 37 22.42 -16.55 -5.13
C TRP A 37 20.93 -16.70 -4.87
N LYS A 38 20.36 -15.79 -4.09
CA LYS A 38 18.97 -15.82 -3.70
C LYS A 38 18.26 -14.63 -4.34
N GLN A 39 17.34 -14.95 -5.24
CA GLN A 39 16.54 -14.01 -6.00
C GLN A 39 15.13 -13.98 -5.40
N GLY A 40 14.55 -12.80 -5.29
CA GLY A 40 13.21 -12.58 -4.79
C GLY A 40 12.44 -11.66 -5.73
N LEU A 41 11.15 -11.95 -5.87
CA LEU A 41 10.18 -11.08 -6.50
C LEU A 41 9.00 -10.94 -5.53
N PHE A 42 8.76 -9.72 -5.10
CA PHE A 42 7.56 -9.36 -4.37
C PHE A 42 6.69 -8.46 -5.24
N VAL A 43 5.40 -8.78 -5.33
CA VAL A 43 4.40 -7.95 -6.00
C VAL A 43 3.23 -7.76 -5.05
N GLY A 44 2.85 -6.52 -4.82
CA GLY A 44 1.70 -6.14 -4.02
C GLY A 44 0.75 -5.27 -4.84
N TYR A 45 -0.53 -5.61 -4.85
CA TYR A 45 -1.58 -4.78 -5.41
C TYR A 45 -2.62 -4.46 -4.34
N MET A 46 -3.06 -3.21 -4.31
CA MET A 46 -4.15 -2.74 -3.49
C MET A 46 -5.13 -1.96 -4.35
N LYS A 47 -6.42 -2.17 -4.07
CA LYS A 47 -7.50 -1.31 -4.54
C LYS A 47 -8.36 -0.82 -3.38
N ASN A 48 -8.62 0.48 -3.35
CA ASN A 48 -9.62 1.10 -2.50
C ASN A 48 -11.01 0.85 -3.11
N LEU A 49 -11.92 0.27 -2.32
CA LEU A 49 -13.29 -0.04 -2.70
C LEU A 49 -14.29 0.95 -2.07
N GLY A 50 -13.79 2.00 -1.41
CA GLY A 50 -14.59 2.97 -0.68
C GLY A 50 -15.26 2.36 0.55
N THR A 51 -16.39 2.92 0.92
CA THR A 51 -17.17 2.55 2.10
C THR A 51 -18.50 1.92 1.70
N GLY A 52 -19.19 1.30 2.67
CA GLY A 52 -20.49 0.65 2.42
C GLY A 52 -21.66 1.64 2.33
N GLU A 53 -21.47 2.85 2.84
CA GLU A 53 -22.49 3.89 3.00
C GLU A 53 -21.93 5.22 2.47
N GLU A 54 -22.79 6.23 2.33
CA GLU A 54 -22.29 7.57 1.98
C GLU A 54 -21.67 8.25 3.21
N ILE A 55 -20.64 9.04 2.97
CA ILE A 55 -19.82 9.66 4.01
C ILE A 55 -19.80 11.18 3.84
N ILE A 56 -19.96 11.88 4.96
CA ILE A 56 -19.96 13.34 5.05
C ILE A 56 -18.54 13.84 5.32
N ASN A 57 -17.79 13.10 6.15
CA ASN A 57 -16.39 13.35 6.47
C ASN A 57 -15.58 12.06 6.40
N GLN A 58 -14.28 12.17 6.18
CA GLN A 58 -13.36 11.03 6.09
C GLN A 58 -12.09 11.26 6.88
N TYR A 59 -11.61 10.22 7.56
CA TYR A 59 -10.41 10.25 8.38
C TYR A 59 -9.56 9.00 8.13
N GLY A 60 -8.30 9.20 7.76
CA GLY A 60 -7.44 8.09 7.36
C GLY A 60 -6.16 8.53 6.68
N THR A 61 -5.37 7.55 6.22
CA THR A 61 -4.11 7.77 5.52
C THR A 61 -4.24 7.39 4.05
N GLY A 62 -3.82 8.29 3.16
CA GLY A 62 -3.85 8.13 1.71
C GLY A 62 -5.23 7.77 1.16
N LEU A 63 -6.25 8.45 1.69
CA LEU A 63 -7.64 8.33 1.25
C LEU A 63 -7.82 8.73 -0.22
N GLU A 64 -6.92 9.56 -0.75
CA GLU A 64 -6.85 9.97 -2.16
C GLU A 64 -6.29 8.88 -3.11
N VAL A 65 -5.79 7.76 -2.57
CA VAL A 65 -5.22 6.67 -3.36
C VAL A 65 -6.29 5.65 -3.71
N GLY A 66 -6.62 5.55 -5.00
CA GLY A 66 -7.56 4.56 -5.51
C GLY A 66 -6.95 3.18 -5.65
N GLN A 67 -5.71 3.12 -6.13
CA GLN A 67 -4.99 1.87 -6.36
C GLN A 67 -3.51 2.06 -6.07
N LEU A 68 -2.84 1.00 -5.64
CA LEU A 68 -1.40 0.97 -5.42
C LEU A 68 -0.85 -0.35 -5.94
N LEU A 69 0.16 -0.28 -6.80
CA LEU A 69 0.93 -1.42 -7.27
C LEU A 69 2.38 -1.23 -6.84
N THR A 70 2.90 -2.18 -6.09
CA THR A 70 4.30 -2.24 -5.70
C THR A 70 4.91 -3.49 -6.29
N VAL A 71 6.05 -3.34 -6.96
CA VAL A 71 6.91 -4.44 -7.35
C VAL A 71 8.23 -4.25 -6.63
N ASP A 72 8.83 -5.33 -6.19
CA ASP A 72 10.12 -5.32 -5.52
C ASP A 72 10.96 -6.51 -5.99
N LEU A 73 12.09 -6.18 -6.61
CA LEU A 73 13.07 -7.13 -7.13
C LEU A 73 14.21 -7.21 -6.14
N GLN A 74 14.45 -8.39 -5.59
CA GLN A 74 15.48 -8.64 -4.59
C GLN A 74 16.55 -9.57 -5.15
N LEU A 75 17.80 -9.21 -4.95
CA LEU A 75 18.94 -10.06 -5.24
C LEU A 75 19.86 -10.07 -4.02
N SER A 76 20.15 -11.25 -3.50
CA SER A 76 21.10 -11.42 -2.42
C SER A 76 22.16 -12.47 -2.75
N TYR A 77 23.40 -12.15 -2.38
CA TYR A 77 24.54 -13.05 -2.45
C TYR A 77 24.98 -13.41 -1.03
N ASN A 78 24.79 -14.67 -0.67
CA ASN A 78 24.98 -15.19 0.68
C ASN A 78 26.23 -16.07 0.76
N LEU A 79 27.22 -15.62 1.52
CA LEU A 79 28.41 -16.36 1.96
C LEU A 79 28.28 -16.70 3.46
N PRO A 80 29.12 -17.61 4.00
CA PRO A 80 29.03 -18.01 5.41
C PRO A 80 29.09 -16.83 6.40
N HIS A 81 29.97 -15.85 6.15
CA HIS A 81 30.14 -14.67 7.00
C HIS A 81 29.67 -13.36 6.36
N TRP A 82 29.33 -13.35 5.07
CA TRP A 82 28.99 -12.12 4.36
C TRP A 82 27.69 -12.27 3.59
N LYS A 83 26.81 -11.29 3.68
CA LYS A 83 25.63 -11.19 2.83
C LYS A 83 25.61 -9.84 2.14
N PHE A 84 25.40 -9.86 0.84
CA PHE A 84 25.20 -8.67 0.02
C PHE A 84 23.77 -8.71 -0.50
N GLY A 85 23.05 -7.62 -0.36
CA GLY A 85 21.67 -7.48 -0.83
C GLY A 85 21.54 -6.26 -1.73
N LEU A 86 20.77 -6.38 -2.80
CA LEU A 86 20.32 -5.31 -3.66
C LEU A 86 18.83 -5.48 -3.91
N GLU A 87 18.08 -4.40 -3.71
CA GLU A 87 16.63 -4.36 -3.92
C GLU A 87 16.27 -3.16 -4.79
N TYR A 88 15.34 -3.37 -5.71
CA TYR A 88 14.72 -2.31 -6.49
C TYR A 88 13.20 -2.41 -6.36
N SER A 89 12.61 -1.40 -5.75
CA SER A 89 11.17 -1.34 -5.43
C SER A 89 10.48 -0.16 -6.14
N PRO A 90 10.01 -0.31 -7.39
CA PRO A 90 9.06 0.65 -7.97
C PRO A 90 7.65 0.48 -7.36
N SER A 91 7.06 1.59 -6.93
CA SER A 91 5.68 1.64 -6.42
C SER A 91 4.89 2.70 -7.16
N THR A 92 3.80 2.31 -7.80
CA THR A 92 2.92 3.17 -8.57
C THR A 92 1.60 3.33 -7.84
N GLY A 93 1.25 4.57 -7.48
CA GLY A 93 -0.02 4.95 -6.90
C GLY A 93 -0.90 5.70 -7.90
N TRP A 94 -2.19 5.41 -7.89
CA TRP A 94 -3.21 6.14 -8.63
C TRP A 94 -3.96 7.06 -7.69
N PHE A 95 -3.64 8.35 -7.75
CA PHE A 95 -4.21 9.40 -6.90
C PHE A 95 -5.33 10.11 -7.64
N GLY A 96 -6.45 10.35 -6.99
CA GLY A 96 -7.61 10.96 -7.66
C GLY A 96 -8.57 11.62 -6.69
N THR A 97 -9.79 11.85 -7.15
CA THR A 97 -10.85 12.49 -6.37
C THR A 97 -11.79 11.45 -5.79
N ALA A 98 -12.14 11.60 -4.52
CA ALA A 98 -13.07 10.74 -3.82
C ALA A 98 -14.53 11.12 -4.11
N ASP A 99 -15.38 10.12 -4.38
CA ASP A 99 -16.83 10.29 -4.42
C ASP A 99 -17.46 10.27 -3.01
N ASN A 100 -18.78 10.35 -2.96
CA ASN A 100 -19.56 10.36 -1.71
C ASN A 100 -19.42 9.08 -0.86
N ARG A 101 -18.77 8.02 -1.38
CA ARG A 101 -18.47 6.79 -0.64
C ARG A 101 -16.96 6.62 -0.41
N GLY A 102 -16.14 7.57 -0.85
CA GLY A 102 -14.68 7.46 -0.76
C GLY A 102 -14.05 6.57 -1.83
N CYS A 103 -14.79 6.21 -2.89
CA CYS A 103 -14.20 5.57 -4.07
C CYS A 103 -13.48 6.61 -4.93
N ILE A 104 -12.31 6.26 -5.45
CA ILE A 104 -11.46 7.21 -6.16
C ILE A 104 -11.64 7.10 -7.67
N HIS A 105 -11.88 8.25 -8.30
CA HIS A 105 -12.04 8.43 -9.74
C HIS A 105 -11.07 9.49 -10.27
N ASP A 106 -11.03 9.68 -11.59
CA ASP A 106 -10.19 10.68 -12.28
C ASP A 106 -8.73 10.65 -11.84
N THR A 107 -8.16 9.45 -11.86
CA THR A 107 -6.84 9.21 -11.28
C THR A 107 -5.69 9.69 -12.16
N HIS A 108 -4.71 10.36 -11.57
CA HIS A 108 -3.37 10.53 -12.12
C HIS A 108 -2.39 9.54 -11.47
N THR A 109 -1.34 9.20 -12.20
CA THR A 109 -0.40 8.16 -11.78
C THR A 109 0.90 8.77 -11.28
N VAL A 110 1.35 8.35 -10.10
CA VAL A 110 2.65 8.74 -9.52
C VAL A 110 3.44 7.47 -9.23
N THR A 111 4.66 7.39 -9.76
CA THR A 111 5.57 6.26 -9.51
C THR A 111 6.75 6.71 -8.67
N ASN A 112 6.95 6.04 -7.54
CA ASN A 112 8.12 6.15 -6.70
C ASN A 112 9.10 5.02 -7.03
N HIS A 113 10.36 5.37 -7.27
CA HIS A 113 11.43 4.41 -7.51
C HIS A 113 12.37 4.40 -6.30
N ARG A 114 12.57 3.23 -5.70
CA ARG A 114 13.49 3.05 -4.57
C ARG A 114 14.51 1.98 -4.89
N ILE A 115 15.78 2.26 -4.60
CA ILE A 115 16.87 1.28 -4.67
C ILE A 115 17.46 1.17 -3.26
N LEU A 116 17.72 -0.05 -2.81
CA LEU A 116 18.35 -0.34 -1.53
C LEU A 116 19.50 -1.32 -1.75
N ALA A 117 20.65 -1.04 -1.15
CA ALA A 117 21.77 -1.96 -1.13
C ALA A 117 22.22 -2.16 0.32
N ALA A 118 22.56 -3.40 0.69
CA ALA A 118 22.99 -3.75 2.03
C ALA A 118 24.18 -4.71 2.00
N MET A 119 25.09 -4.54 2.96
CA MET A 119 26.19 -5.46 3.22
C MET A 119 26.17 -5.81 4.70
N ILE A 120 26.15 -7.11 5.02
CA ILE A 120 26.01 -7.62 6.37
C ILE A 120 27.12 -8.64 6.63
N TYR A 121 27.86 -8.45 7.72
CA TYR A 121 28.80 -9.43 8.25
C TYR A 121 28.14 -10.24 9.36
N MET A 122 28.31 -11.56 9.36
CA MET A 122 27.81 -12.49 10.38
C MET A 122 28.98 -13.13 11.12
N PHE A 123 29.03 -12.90 12.44
CA PHE A 123 30.05 -13.43 13.36
C PHE A 123 29.85 -14.93 13.60
#